data_AF-A0A1T3VST9-F1
#
_entry.id   AF-A0A1T3VST9-F1
#
_cell.length_a   1.000
_cell.length_b   1.000
_cell.length_c   1.000
_cell.angle_alpha   90.00
_cell.angle_beta   90.00
_cell.angle_gamma   90.00
#
_symmetry.space_group_name_H-M   'P 1'
#
loop_
_entity.id
_entity.type
_entity.pdbx_description
1 polymer ?
#
loop_
_entity_poly.entity_id
_entity_poly.type
_entity_poly.pdbx_seq_one_letter_code
_entity_poly.pdbx_strand_id
1 'polypeptide(L)'
;GIVARFAMTTINNTFESVNNEDDPDNPAPTTVLRSGGPQSLVSWESLGHQGRNFVAGGPTVAELTEFNGAPATEPIRTYAGLNSADGIKATAKLAAEELRRTGGLERDVIGIATTTGTGWINEAEASSLEYMYNGNSALVSMQYSFLPSWISFLVDQENALQAGQALFEAVDAMVRELPENDRPKVVVFGESLGSFGGEAPFLALNNLIARTDGALFSGPTFKNEIWTSLTINRDEGSPQWLPIYDKGENVRFSARPENLGRPDDPWGRPRVVYLQHASDPISWWNPDLLFAKPDWLRETRGYDVSPRMEWIPVVTFLQVSADMAVAVDVPDGHGHVYVRDVANAWAAILQPPGWTAEKTEKLRPILRSDENS
;
A
#
# COMPACT_ATOMS: atom_id res chain seq x y z
N GLY A 1 30.96 -7.37 4.39
CA GLY A 1 31.94 -8.28 5.04
C GLY A 1 31.37 -9.69 5.12
N ILE A 2 32.22 -10.71 5.29
CA ILE A 2 31.81 -12.13 5.32
C ILE A 2 30.77 -12.42 6.41
N VAL A 3 30.88 -11.77 7.57
CA VAL A 3 29.91 -11.87 8.68
C VAL A 3 28.53 -11.34 8.29
N ALA A 4 28.47 -10.20 7.60
CA ALA A 4 27.20 -9.63 7.12
C ALA A 4 26.55 -10.51 6.04
N ARG A 5 27.34 -11.13 5.16
CA ARG A 5 26.82 -12.08 4.15
C ARG A 5 26.27 -13.34 4.81
N PHE A 6 26.97 -13.91 5.79
CA PHE A 6 26.51 -15.11 6.49
C PHE A 6 25.22 -14.86 7.28
N ALA A 7 25.15 -13.75 8.04
CA ALA A 7 23.95 -13.34 8.75
C ALA A 7 22.75 -13.13 7.80
N MET A 8 22.99 -12.47 6.66
CA MET A 8 21.95 -12.25 5.63
C MET A 8 21.48 -13.58 5.00
N THR A 9 22.39 -14.51 4.71
CA THR A 9 22.02 -15.83 4.17
C THR A 9 21.19 -16.65 5.15
N THR A 10 21.51 -16.63 6.44
CA THR A 10 20.71 -17.32 7.46
C THR A 10 19.31 -16.70 7.59
N ILE A 11 19.22 -15.37 7.61
CA ILE A 11 17.94 -14.63 7.63
C ILE A 11 17.11 -14.98 6.39
N ASN A 12 17.71 -14.92 5.20
CA ASN A 12 17.02 -15.24 3.95
C ASN A 12 16.45 -16.66 3.96
N ASN A 13 17.23 -17.67 4.36
CA ASN A 13 16.78 -19.06 4.36
C ASN A 13 15.62 -19.31 5.34
N THR A 14 15.60 -18.62 6.49
CA THR A 14 14.50 -18.74 7.46
C THR A 14 13.21 -18.13 6.91
N PHE A 15 13.27 -16.93 6.33
CA PHE A 15 12.08 -16.30 5.77
C PHE A 15 11.60 -16.94 4.47
N GLU A 16 12.52 -17.48 3.65
CA GLU A 16 12.18 -18.33 2.52
C GLU A 16 11.44 -19.59 2.97
N SER A 17 11.86 -20.22 4.07
CA SER A 17 11.17 -21.39 4.63
C SER A 17 9.74 -21.05 5.07
N VAL A 18 9.53 -19.92 5.75
CA VAL A 18 8.18 -19.46 6.15
C VAL A 18 7.34 -19.14 4.91
N ASN A 19 7.93 -18.48 3.90
CA ASN A 19 7.25 -18.16 2.66
C ASN A 19 6.79 -19.42 1.90
N ASN A 20 7.59 -20.47 1.93
CA ASN A 20 7.31 -21.74 1.24
C ASN A 20 6.52 -22.72 2.13
N GLU A 21 6.15 -22.35 3.36
CA GLU A 21 5.39 -23.22 4.26
C GLU A 21 3.95 -23.37 3.73
N ASP A 22 3.56 -24.61 3.47
CA ASP A 22 2.21 -24.95 3.05
C ASP A 22 1.31 -25.09 4.28
N ASP A 23 0.32 -24.20 4.40
CA ASP A 23 -0.70 -24.28 5.44
C ASP A 23 -1.87 -25.17 4.96
N PRO A 24 -2.10 -26.34 5.58
CA PRO A 24 -3.21 -27.23 5.22
C PRO A 24 -4.60 -26.61 5.45
N ASP A 25 -4.71 -25.57 6.29
CA ASP A 25 -5.96 -24.84 6.54
C ASP A 25 -6.20 -23.70 5.52
N ASN A 26 -5.27 -23.47 4.58
CA ASN A 26 -5.38 -22.50 3.49
C ASN A 26 -5.31 -23.17 2.09
N PRO A 27 -6.38 -23.90 1.67
CA PRO A 27 -6.40 -24.60 0.39
C PRO A 27 -6.54 -23.65 -0.80
N ALA A 28 -6.06 -24.11 -1.96
CA ALA A 28 -6.15 -23.35 -3.21
C ALA A 28 -7.61 -22.94 -3.55
N PRO A 29 -7.83 -21.73 -4.11
CA PRO A 29 -9.13 -21.28 -4.54
C PRO A 29 -9.78 -22.24 -5.55
N THR A 30 -11.09 -22.44 -5.45
CA THR A 30 -11.85 -23.24 -6.43
C THR A 30 -12.41 -22.42 -7.58
N THR A 31 -12.35 -21.09 -7.46
CA THR A 31 -12.79 -20.10 -8.45
C THR A 31 -11.72 -19.84 -9.51
N VAL A 32 -12.14 -19.56 -10.75
CA VAL A 32 -11.22 -19.16 -11.83
C VAL A 32 -10.74 -17.71 -11.70
N LEU A 33 -11.34 -16.92 -10.81
CA LEU A 33 -11.13 -15.47 -10.64
C LEU A 33 -9.97 -15.11 -9.71
N ARG A 34 -9.30 -16.11 -9.13
CA ARG A 34 -8.24 -15.94 -8.15
C ARG A 34 -7.01 -16.75 -8.54
N SER A 35 -5.82 -16.19 -8.33
CA SER A 35 -4.55 -16.87 -8.65
C SER A 35 -4.37 -18.17 -7.87
N GLY A 36 -3.69 -19.14 -8.47
CA GLY A 36 -3.54 -20.49 -7.92
C GLY A 36 -4.81 -21.37 -8.00
N GLY A 37 -5.95 -20.81 -8.45
CA GLY A 37 -7.15 -21.56 -8.75
C GLY A 37 -7.14 -22.21 -10.15
N PRO A 38 -8.27 -22.81 -10.59
CA PRO A 38 -8.36 -23.44 -11.90
C PRO A 38 -8.00 -22.47 -13.04
N GLN A 39 -7.19 -22.95 -13.98
CA GLN A 39 -6.71 -22.21 -15.17
C GLN A 39 -5.72 -21.07 -14.86
N SER A 40 -5.33 -20.88 -13.60
CA SER A 40 -4.31 -19.89 -13.21
C SER A 40 -2.99 -20.10 -13.94
N LEU A 41 -2.32 -19.00 -14.31
CA LEU A 41 -0.98 -19.01 -14.89
C LEU A 41 0.12 -19.29 -13.85
N VAL A 42 -0.23 -19.20 -12.56
CA VAL A 42 0.64 -19.47 -11.40
C VAL A 42 0.07 -20.62 -10.57
N SER A 43 0.94 -21.41 -9.93
CA SER A 43 0.50 -22.46 -9.00
C SER A 43 0.22 -21.85 -7.61
N TRP A 44 -0.64 -22.49 -6.82
CA TRP A 44 -0.95 -22.05 -5.45
C TRP A 44 0.30 -21.98 -4.56
N GLU A 45 1.19 -22.95 -4.70
CA GLU A 45 2.46 -23.05 -3.98
C GLU A 45 3.40 -21.90 -4.35
N SER A 46 3.41 -21.52 -5.63
CA SER A 46 4.30 -20.47 -6.17
C SER A 46 3.98 -19.04 -5.72
N LEU A 47 2.81 -18.83 -5.11
CA LEU A 47 2.38 -17.51 -4.59
C LEU A 47 3.17 -17.08 -3.35
N GLY A 48 3.73 -18.04 -2.61
CA GLY A 48 4.28 -17.80 -1.27
C GLY A 48 3.19 -17.54 -0.22
N HIS A 49 3.58 -17.54 1.06
CA HIS A 49 2.67 -17.40 2.19
C HIS A 49 1.77 -16.16 2.09
N GLN A 50 2.37 -14.98 1.94
CA GLN A 50 1.62 -13.73 1.87
C GLN A 50 0.75 -13.61 0.60
N GLY A 51 1.22 -14.15 -0.52
CA GLY A 51 0.42 -14.23 -1.75
C GLY A 51 -0.81 -15.12 -1.58
N ARG A 52 -0.66 -16.28 -0.91
CA ARG A 52 -1.78 -17.17 -0.58
C ARG A 52 -2.78 -16.48 0.34
N ASN A 53 -2.33 -15.80 1.40
CA ASN A 53 -3.19 -15.09 2.34
C ASN A 53 -3.97 -13.96 1.64
N PHE A 54 -3.31 -13.16 0.81
CA PHE A 54 -3.96 -12.12 0.02
C PHE A 54 -5.02 -12.70 -0.94
N VAL A 55 -4.67 -13.75 -1.68
CA VAL A 55 -5.57 -14.34 -2.68
C VAL A 55 -6.75 -15.09 -2.04
N ALA A 56 -6.56 -15.74 -0.89
CA ALA A 56 -7.64 -16.39 -0.14
C ALA A 56 -8.52 -15.39 0.62
N GLY A 57 -8.00 -14.21 0.98
CA GLY A 57 -8.68 -13.20 1.78
C GLY A 57 -9.79 -12.43 1.06
N GLY A 58 -10.17 -11.31 1.67
CA GLY A 58 -11.23 -10.42 1.18
C GLY A 58 -12.65 -10.84 1.55
N PRO A 59 -13.63 -9.94 1.32
CA PRO A 59 -15.02 -10.20 1.60
C PRO A 59 -15.60 -11.16 0.58
N THR A 60 -16.50 -12.00 1.05
CA THR A 60 -17.32 -12.88 0.22
C THR A 60 -18.40 -12.11 -0.53
N VAL A 61 -18.92 -12.69 -1.62
CA VAL A 61 -20.09 -12.14 -2.33
C VAL A 61 -21.28 -11.93 -1.40
N ALA A 62 -21.45 -12.79 -0.38
CA ALA A 62 -22.51 -12.66 0.61
C ALA A 62 -22.33 -11.42 1.50
N GLU A 63 -21.13 -11.21 2.05
CA GLU A 63 -20.81 -10.04 2.87
C GLU A 63 -20.93 -8.74 2.08
N LEU A 64 -20.45 -8.73 0.82
CA LEU A 64 -20.60 -7.59 -0.08
C LEU A 64 -22.07 -7.27 -0.36
N THR A 65 -22.86 -8.31 -0.69
CA THR A 65 -24.30 -8.16 -0.98
C THR A 65 -25.07 -7.66 0.23
N GLU A 66 -24.78 -8.20 1.42
CA GLU A 66 -25.38 -7.75 2.68
C GLU A 66 -24.97 -6.32 3.02
N PHE A 67 -23.69 -5.98 2.86
CA PHE A 67 -23.17 -4.65 3.17
C PHE A 67 -23.83 -3.57 2.29
N ASN A 68 -23.89 -3.82 0.98
CA ASN A 68 -24.35 -2.85 -0.02
C ASN A 68 -25.86 -2.90 -0.31
N GLY A 69 -26.55 -3.97 0.07
CA GLY A 69 -27.98 -4.15 -0.18
C GLY A 69 -28.33 -4.41 -1.66
N ALA A 70 -27.36 -4.84 -2.46
CA ALA A 70 -27.51 -5.14 -3.88
C ALA A 70 -26.62 -6.35 -4.27
N PRO A 71 -27.02 -7.17 -5.26
CA PRO A 71 -26.22 -8.33 -5.68
C PRO A 71 -24.78 -7.93 -6.00
N ALA A 72 -23.82 -8.57 -5.33
CA ALA A 72 -22.40 -8.35 -5.51
C ALA A 72 -21.81 -9.26 -6.59
N THR A 73 -20.70 -8.79 -7.16
CA THR A 73 -19.83 -9.59 -8.05
C THR A 73 -18.68 -10.16 -7.21
N GLU A 74 -18.19 -11.34 -7.56
CA GLU A 74 -17.00 -11.89 -6.89
C GLU A 74 -15.76 -11.05 -7.24
N PRO A 75 -15.02 -10.49 -6.26
CA PRO A 75 -13.80 -9.75 -6.52
C PRO A 75 -12.71 -10.60 -7.19
N ILE A 76 -11.93 -9.98 -8.08
CA ILE A 76 -10.73 -10.59 -8.64
C ILE A 76 -9.53 -10.21 -7.77
N ARG A 77 -8.74 -11.21 -7.39
CA ARG A 77 -7.43 -11.02 -6.74
C ARG A 77 -6.38 -11.84 -7.47
N THR A 78 -5.45 -11.15 -8.12
CA THR A 78 -4.34 -11.76 -8.83
C THR A 78 -3.01 -11.43 -8.20
N TYR A 79 -2.14 -12.43 -8.13
CA TYR A 79 -0.86 -12.34 -7.46
C TYR A 79 0.16 -13.25 -8.14
N ALA A 80 1.41 -12.80 -8.27
CA ALA A 80 2.52 -13.65 -8.65
C ALA A 80 3.60 -13.60 -7.54
N GLY A 81 3.90 -14.76 -6.96
CA GLY A 81 4.94 -14.89 -5.94
C GLY A 81 6.34 -14.90 -6.55
N LEU A 82 7.37 -14.86 -5.70
CA LEU A 82 8.76 -14.75 -6.17
C LEU A 82 9.17 -15.94 -7.06
N ASN A 83 8.63 -17.12 -6.76
CA ASN A 83 8.92 -18.36 -7.47
C ASN A 83 7.96 -18.62 -8.66
N SER A 84 7.10 -17.66 -8.99
CA SER A 84 6.16 -17.78 -10.11
C SER A 84 6.82 -17.56 -11.48
N ALA A 85 7.90 -16.77 -11.54
CA ALA A 85 8.65 -16.52 -12.78
C ALA A 85 10.10 -16.10 -12.51
N ASP A 86 10.96 -16.19 -13.53
CA ASP A 86 12.36 -15.83 -13.44
C ASP A 86 12.57 -14.31 -13.44
N GLY A 87 12.52 -13.71 -12.25
CA GLY A 87 12.87 -12.32 -11.98
C GLY A 87 11.69 -11.34 -11.98
N ILE A 88 11.97 -10.13 -11.50
CA ILE A 88 10.93 -9.11 -11.21
C ILE A 88 10.08 -8.78 -12.43
N LYS A 89 10.70 -8.48 -13.58
CA LYS A 89 9.97 -8.10 -14.80
C LYS A 89 9.09 -9.24 -15.35
N ALA A 90 9.57 -10.47 -15.27
CA ALA A 90 8.80 -11.64 -15.71
C ALA A 90 7.61 -11.88 -14.76
N THR A 91 7.83 -11.74 -13.46
CA THR A 91 6.78 -11.89 -12.43
C THR A 91 5.71 -10.81 -12.54
N ALA A 92 6.10 -9.55 -12.77
CA ALA A 92 5.18 -8.44 -13.05
C ALA A 92 4.31 -8.70 -14.27
N LYS A 93 4.93 -9.14 -15.38
CA LYS A 93 4.21 -9.50 -16.60
C LYS A 93 3.24 -10.65 -16.36
N LEU A 94 3.66 -11.68 -15.62
CA LEU A 94 2.81 -12.83 -15.29
C LEU A 94 1.60 -12.41 -14.43
N ALA A 95 1.80 -11.54 -13.43
CA ALA A 95 0.71 -10.98 -12.64
C ALA A 95 -0.29 -10.18 -13.48
N ALA A 96 0.19 -9.37 -14.43
CA ALA A 96 -0.66 -8.62 -15.35
C ALA A 96 -1.40 -9.54 -16.34
N GLU A 97 -0.75 -10.60 -16.84
CA GLU A 97 -1.40 -11.59 -17.70
C GLU A 97 -2.49 -12.38 -16.96
N GLU A 98 -2.25 -12.69 -15.68
CA GLU A 98 -3.22 -13.33 -14.79
C GLU A 98 -4.40 -12.40 -14.48
N LEU A 99 -4.16 -11.10 -14.28
CA LEU A 99 -5.20 -10.07 -14.18
C LEU A 99 -6.07 -10.05 -15.46
N ARG A 100 -5.46 -10.09 -16.64
CA ARG A 100 -6.21 -10.13 -17.90
C ARG A 100 -7.00 -11.44 -18.03
N ARG A 101 -6.40 -12.58 -17.70
CA ARG A 101 -7.03 -13.91 -17.78
C ARG A 101 -8.31 -13.98 -16.94
N THR A 102 -8.29 -13.38 -15.76
CA THR A 102 -9.42 -13.37 -14.82
C THR A 102 -10.53 -12.39 -15.20
N GLY A 103 -10.38 -11.63 -16.29
CA GLY A 103 -11.34 -10.60 -16.71
C GLY A 103 -11.16 -9.27 -15.97
N GLY A 104 -9.98 -9.02 -15.39
CA GLY A 104 -9.74 -7.81 -14.59
C GLY A 104 -9.88 -6.50 -15.36
N LEU A 105 -9.64 -6.51 -16.68
CA LEU A 105 -9.80 -5.36 -17.57
C LEU A 105 -11.28 -4.96 -17.77
N GLU A 106 -12.22 -5.83 -17.39
CA GLU A 106 -13.67 -5.64 -17.55
C GLU A 106 -14.32 -5.09 -16.26
N ARG A 107 -13.54 -4.91 -15.19
CA ARG A 107 -14.03 -4.40 -13.89
C ARG A 107 -14.12 -2.88 -13.87
N ASP A 108 -14.87 -2.31 -12.94
CA ASP A 108 -14.98 -0.84 -12.84
C ASP A 108 -13.68 -0.21 -12.30
N VAL A 109 -12.92 -0.96 -11.50
CA VAL A 109 -11.66 -0.51 -10.90
C VAL A 109 -10.61 -1.61 -10.88
N ILE A 110 -9.39 -1.25 -11.27
CA ILE A 110 -8.17 -2.02 -11.06
C ILE A 110 -7.36 -1.36 -9.95
N GLY A 111 -7.05 -2.13 -8.90
CA GLY A 111 -6.13 -1.73 -7.84
C GLY A 111 -4.77 -2.41 -8.03
N ILE A 112 -3.74 -1.62 -8.31
CA ILE A 112 -2.36 -2.09 -8.41
C ILE A 112 -1.71 -1.92 -7.04
N ALA A 113 -1.56 -3.02 -6.32
CA ALA A 113 -0.98 -3.03 -4.98
C ALA A 113 0.52 -3.32 -5.09
N THR A 114 1.36 -2.46 -4.51
CA THR A 114 2.78 -2.78 -4.33
C THR A 114 2.99 -3.36 -2.93
N THR A 115 3.58 -4.55 -2.87
CA THR A 115 3.81 -5.28 -1.62
C THR A 115 4.92 -4.67 -0.78
N THR A 116 4.93 -4.99 0.52
CA THR A 116 6.13 -4.86 1.35
C THR A 116 7.13 -5.97 1.03
N GLY A 117 8.30 -5.95 1.68
CA GLY A 117 9.37 -6.91 1.45
C GLY A 117 8.99 -8.38 1.64
N THR A 118 7.95 -8.71 2.43
CA THR A 118 7.48 -10.09 2.61
C THR A 118 6.49 -10.53 1.54
N GLY A 119 6.04 -9.64 0.66
CA GLY A 119 4.89 -9.86 -0.21
C GLY A 119 3.55 -9.49 0.41
N TRP A 120 3.54 -8.89 1.61
CA TRP A 120 2.31 -8.52 2.29
C TRP A 120 1.66 -7.27 1.68
N ILE A 121 0.33 -7.23 1.75
CA ILE A 121 -0.54 -6.12 1.33
C ILE A 121 -1.50 -5.85 2.48
N ASN A 122 -1.70 -4.58 2.83
CA ASN A 122 -2.68 -4.20 3.84
C ASN A 122 -4.09 -4.58 3.37
N GLU A 123 -4.67 -5.59 4.02
CA GLU A 123 -5.99 -6.12 3.66
C GLU A 123 -7.08 -5.06 3.75
N ALA A 124 -6.94 -4.07 4.64
CA ALA A 124 -7.88 -2.96 4.76
C ALA A 124 -7.92 -2.10 3.48
N GLU A 125 -6.77 -1.88 2.85
CA GLU A 125 -6.64 -1.09 1.60
C GLU A 125 -7.27 -1.83 0.43
N ALA A 126 -7.04 -3.14 0.34
CA ALA A 126 -7.63 -4.03 -0.65
C ALA A 126 -9.15 -4.17 -0.49
N SER A 127 -9.60 -4.63 0.69
CA SER A 127 -11.01 -4.87 0.99
C SER A 127 -11.87 -3.62 0.84
N SER A 128 -11.34 -2.44 1.17
CA SER A 128 -12.08 -1.18 1.01
C SER A 128 -12.54 -0.94 -0.42
N LEU A 129 -11.68 -1.22 -1.41
CA LEU A 129 -12.03 -1.10 -2.83
C LEU A 129 -13.15 -2.08 -3.20
N GLU A 130 -13.06 -3.32 -2.70
CA GLU A 130 -14.05 -4.37 -2.98
C GLU A 130 -15.42 -4.03 -2.38
N TYR A 131 -15.48 -3.51 -1.15
CA TYR A 131 -16.73 -3.01 -0.56
C TYR A 131 -17.29 -1.80 -1.32
N MET A 132 -16.43 -0.86 -1.73
CA MET A 132 -16.84 0.37 -2.43
C MET A 132 -17.42 0.11 -3.81
N TYR A 133 -16.90 -0.88 -4.53
CA TYR A 133 -17.36 -1.26 -5.87
C TYR A 133 -18.25 -2.50 -5.87
N ASN A 134 -18.71 -2.95 -4.70
CA ASN A 134 -19.55 -4.13 -4.53
C ASN A 134 -18.99 -5.39 -5.22
N GLY A 135 -17.66 -5.53 -5.13
CA GLY A 135 -16.86 -6.58 -5.73
C GLY A 135 -16.64 -6.46 -7.24
N ASN A 136 -17.11 -5.39 -7.90
CA ASN A 136 -16.72 -5.05 -9.26
C ASN A 136 -15.32 -4.39 -9.31
N SER A 137 -14.35 -5.10 -8.75
CA SER A 137 -12.96 -4.69 -8.63
C SER A 137 -12.04 -5.84 -9.07
N ALA A 138 -10.85 -5.48 -9.53
CA ALA A 138 -9.75 -6.40 -9.73
C ALA A 138 -8.48 -5.87 -9.07
N LEU A 139 -7.92 -6.64 -8.16
CA LEU A 139 -6.68 -6.29 -7.46
C LEU A 139 -5.55 -7.14 -8.03
N VAL A 140 -4.41 -6.51 -8.31
CA VAL A 140 -3.22 -7.16 -8.86
C VAL A 140 -2.00 -6.80 -8.03
N SER A 141 -1.16 -7.79 -7.76
CA SER A 141 0.09 -7.58 -7.07
C SER A 141 1.15 -8.63 -7.39
N MET A 142 2.35 -8.47 -6.83
CA MET A 142 3.45 -9.42 -6.94
C MET A 142 4.39 -9.36 -5.74
N GLN A 143 5.10 -10.46 -5.52
CA GLN A 143 6.19 -10.54 -4.56
C GLN A 143 7.55 -10.27 -5.25
N TYR A 144 8.45 -9.59 -4.56
CA TYR A 144 9.83 -9.36 -5.04
C TYR A 144 10.91 -9.73 -4.02
N SER A 145 10.54 -10.04 -2.77
CA SER A 145 11.44 -10.46 -1.69
C SER A 145 10.67 -11.30 -0.66
N PHE A 146 11.40 -11.84 0.33
CA PHE A 146 10.85 -12.53 1.50
C PHE A 146 11.22 -11.81 2.82
N LEU A 147 11.95 -10.69 2.75
CA LEU A 147 12.49 -10.04 3.93
C LEU A 147 11.40 -9.29 4.71
N PRO A 148 11.40 -9.36 6.06
CA PRO A 148 10.58 -8.50 6.91
C PRO A 148 10.72 -7.04 6.54
N SER A 149 9.61 -6.29 6.57
CA SER A 149 9.50 -4.92 6.06
C SER A 149 10.59 -3.98 6.59
N TRP A 150 10.92 -4.02 7.88
CA TRP A 150 11.97 -3.17 8.48
C TRP A 150 13.39 -3.54 8.01
N ILE A 151 13.65 -4.82 7.73
CA ILE A 151 14.94 -5.27 7.16
C ILE A 151 14.99 -4.87 5.69
N SER A 152 13.92 -5.18 4.95
CA SER A 152 13.81 -4.88 3.51
C SER A 152 13.96 -3.38 3.25
N PHE A 153 13.41 -2.54 4.12
CA PHE A 153 13.62 -1.10 4.08
C PHE A 153 15.10 -0.70 4.10
N LEU A 154 15.96 -1.40 4.84
CA LEU A 154 17.39 -1.07 4.92
C LEU A 154 18.20 -1.58 3.71
N VAL A 155 17.75 -2.63 3.02
CA VAL A 155 18.61 -3.38 2.08
C VAL A 155 18.02 -3.69 0.70
N ASP A 156 16.71 -3.53 0.50
CA ASP A 156 15.97 -4.05 -0.66
C ASP A 156 15.21 -2.98 -1.46
N GLN A 157 15.52 -1.70 -1.24
CA GLN A 157 14.86 -0.56 -1.90
C GLN A 157 14.89 -0.67 -3.44
N GLU A 158 16.02 -1.08 -4.02
CA GLU A 158 16.13 -1.23 -5.49
C GLU A 158 15.13 -2.26 -6.04
N ASN A 159 14.92 -3.37 -5.33
CA ASN A 159 13.98 -4.40 -5.75
C ASN A 159 12.53 -3.91 -5.67
N ALA A 160 12.17 -3.17 -4.61
CA ALA A 160 10.85 -2.55 -4.46
C ALA A 160 10.56 -1.55 -5.60
N LEU A 161 11.55 -0.72 -5.95
CA LEU A 161 11.45 0.24 -7.05
C LEU A 161 11.20 -0.48 -8.39
N GLN A 162 12.01 -1.49 -8.70
CA GLN A 162 11.86 -2.25 -9.93
C GLN A 162 10.54 -3.02 -9.99
N ALA A 163 10.07 -3.55 -8.86
CA ALA A 163 8.81 -4.30 -8.79
C ALA A 163 7.60 -3.41 -9.02
N GLY A 164 7.51 -2.28 -8.30
CA GLY A 164 6.42 -1.32 -8.48
C GLY A 164 6.38 -0.75 -9.90
N GLN A 165 7.54 -0.37 -10.45
CA GLN A 165 7.64 0.08 -11.83
C GLN A 165 7.23 -1.01 -12.83
N ALA A 166 7.77 -2.23 -12.72
CA ALA A 166 7.46 -3.30 -13.66
C ALA A 166 5.98 -3.71 -13.63
N LEU A 167 5.39 -3.80 -12.44
CA LEU A 167 3.99 -4.18 -12.27
C LEU A 167 3.06 -3.12 -12.87
N PHE A 168 3.27 -1.85 -12.50
CA PHE A 168 2.46 -0.75 -13.01
C PHE A 168 2.52 -0.69 -14.54
N GLU A 169 3.72 -0.67 -15.11
CA GLU A 169 3.89 -0.57 -16.57
C GLU A 169 3.27 -1.76 -17.32
N ALA A 170 3.32 -2.97 -16.74
CA ALA A 170 2.71 -4.16 -17.35
C ALA A 170 1.17 -4.07 -17.41
N VAL A 171 0.53 -3.59 -16.34
CA VAL A 171 -0.94 -3.44 -16.27
C VAL A 171 -1.39 -2.25 -17.12
N ASP A 172 -0.72 -1.12 -16.99
CA ASP A 172 -1.01 0.13 -17.69
C ASP A 172 -0.85 -0.01 -19.21
N ALA A 173 0.10 -0.83 -19.68
CA ALA A 173 0.19 -1.20 -21.09
C ALA A 173 -1.10 -1.89 -21.60
N MET A 174 -1.67 -2.83 -20.84
CA MET A 174 -2.90 -3.52 -21.23
C MET A 174 -4.12 -2.59 -21.18
N VAL A 175 -4.21 -1.73 -20.17
CA VAL A 175 -5.32 -0.76 -20.05
C VAL A 175 -5.29 0.24 -21.22
N ARG A 176 -4.11 0.69 -21.66
CA ARG A 176 -3.98 1.62 -22.78
C ARG A 176 -4.41 1.04 -24.13
N GLU A 177 -4.37 -0.28 -24.31
CA GLU A 177 -4.87 -0.93 -25.52
C GLU A 177 -6.40 -0.86 -25.65
N LEU A 178 -7.11 -0.61 -24.55
CA LEU A 178 -8.56 -0.43 -24.56
C LEU A 178 -8.95 0.97 -25.09
N PRO A 179 -10.13 1.08 -25.75
CA PRO A 179 -10.73 2.36 -26.06
C PRO A 179 -10.91 3.20 -24.79
N GLU A 180 -10.68 4.51 -24.89
CA GLU A 180 -10.67 5.43 -23.73
C GLU A 180 -11.94 5.35 -22.87
N ASN A 181 -13.11 5.17 -23.49
CA ASN A 181 -14.41 5.09 -22.80
C ASN A 181 -14.67 3.74 -22.11
N ASP A 182 -13.87 2.72 -22.43
CA ASP A 182 -14.03 1.35 -21.91
C ASP A 182 -12.95 1.03 -20.87
N ARG A 183 -12.08 1.99 -20.54
CA ARG A 183 -10.98 1.78 -19.58
C ARG A 183 -11.52 1.71 -18.15
N PRO A 184 -11.10 0.70 -17.36
CA PRO A 184 -11.36 0.67 -15.93
C PRO A 184 -10.64 1.83 -15.26
N LYS A 185 -11.13 2.28 -14.10
CA LYS A 185 -10.33 3.17 -13.25
C LYS A 185 -9.08 2.44 -12.78
N VAL A 186 -7.93 3.09 -12.82
CA VAL A 186 -6.66 2.53 -12.33
C VAL A 186 -6.22 3.28 -11.09
N VAL A 187 -6.13 2.59 -9.96
CA VAL A 187 -5.58 3.14 -8.71
C VAL A 187 -4.34 2.38 -8.27
N VAL A 188 -3.41 3.08 -7.63
CA VAL A 188 -2.22 2.48 -7.03
C VAL A 188 -2.26 2.63 -5.52
N PHE A 189 -1.75 1.62 -4.81
CA PHE A 189 -1.65 1.71 -3.36
C PHE A 189 -0.54 0.85 -2.77
N GLY A 190 -0.20 1.16 -1.53
CA GLY A 190 0.72 0.38 -0.73
C GLY A 190 1.08 1.06 0.58
N GLU A 191 1.51 0.23 1.54
CA GLU A 191 1.94 0.66 2.86
C GLU A 191 3.46 0.51 3.00
N SER A 192 4.11 1.40 3.73
CA SER A 192 5.54 1.28 4.07
C SER A 192 6.43 1.26 2.82
N LEU A 193 7.28 0.23 2.67
CA LEU A 193 8.05 -0.03 1.45
C LEU A 193 7.17 -0.24 0.20
N GLY A 194 5.93 -0.70 0.38
CA GLY A 194 4.94 -0.78 -0.69
C GLY A 194 4.55 0.60 -1.22
N SER A 195 4.44 1.61 -0.35
CA SER A 195 4.22 3.00 -0.81
C SER A 195 5.39 3.53 -1.64
N PHE A 196 6.62 3.20 -1.24
CA PHE A 196 7.84 3.58 -1.95
C PHE A 196 7.88 2.96 -3.36
N GLY A 197 7.64 1.65 -3.47
CA GLY A 197 7.57 1.00 -4.77
C GLY A 197 6.36 1.48 -5.60
N GLY A 198 5.24 1.81 -4.95
CA GLY A 198 4.05 2.35 -5.61
C GLY A 198 4.25 3.74 -6.24
N GLU A 199 5.17 4.56 -5.70
CA GLU A 199 5.55 5.85 -6.31
C GLU A 199 6.54 5.70 -7.48
N ALA A 200 7.32 4.63 -7.49
CA ALA A 200 8.43 4.42 -8.42
C ALA A 200 8.11 4.63 -9.92
N PRO A 201 6.93 4.24 -10.46
CA PRO A 201 6.62 4.43 -11.88
C PRO A 201 6.48 5.91 -12.29
N PHE A 202 6.34 6.83 -11.34
CA PHE A 202 5.86 8.18 -11.61
C PHE A 202 6.92 9.26 -11.41
N LEU A 203 7.82 9.12 -10.44
CA LEU A 203 8.89 10.09 -10.09
C LEU A 203 8.40 11.48 -9.59
N ALA A 204 7.19 11.90 -9.95
CA ALA A 204 6.60 13.18 -9.58
C ALA A 204 5.07 13.10 -9.50
N LEU A 205 4.45 13.95 -8.67
CA LEU A 205 3.00 13.99 -8.49
C LEU A 205 2.23 14.19 -9.81
N ASN A 206 2.72 15.06 -10.70
CA ASN A 206 2.07 15.31 -11.99
C ASN A 206 1.99 14.05 -12.88
N ASN A 207 3.00 13.19 -12.83
CA ASN A 207 2.97 11.92 -13.57
C ASN A 207 2.04 10.91 -12.90
N LEU A 208 1.99 10.89 -11.56
CA LEU A 208 1.08 10.03 -10.78
C LEU A 208 -0.38 10.34 -11.11
N ILE A 209 -0.76 11.62 -11.09
CA ILE A 209 -2.13 12.05 -11.41
C ILE A 209 -2.45 12.01 -12.91
N ALA A 210 -1.45 12.01 -13.79
CA ALA A 210 -1.68 11.88 -15.24
C ALA A 210 -1.87 10.43 -15.69
N ARG A 211 -1.46 9.46 -14.85
CA ARG A 211 -1.43 8.03 -15.20
C ARG A 211 -2.30 7.15 -14.31
N THR A 212 -2.97 7.73 -13.31
CA THR A 212 -3.87 7.01 -12.40
C THR A 212 -5.14 7.82 -12.14
N ASP A 213 -6.22 7.15 -11.75
CA ASP A 213 -7.47 7.74 -11.28
C ASP A 213 -7.44 8.05 -9.77
N GLY A 214 -6.39 7.62 -9.08
CA GLY A 214 -6.14 7.93 -7.68
C GLY A 214 -5.05 7.06 -7.05
N ALA A 215 -4.55 7.50 -5.89
CA ALA A 215 -3.55 6.76 -5.15
C ALA A 215 -3.73 6.86 -3.63
N LEU A 216 -3.46 5.76 -2.94
CA LEU A 216 -3.44 5.68 -1.47
C LEU A 216 -2.09 5.15 -1.00
N PHE A 217 -1.37 5.94 -0.22
CA PHE A 217 -0.08 5.55 0.34
C PHE A 217 -0.10 5.69 1.86
N SER A 218 0.25 4.62 2.56
CA SER A 218 0.22 4.58 4.04
C SER A 218 1.64 4.44 4.59
N GLY A 219 1.97 5.21 5.62
CA GLY A 219 3.30 5.19 6.25
C GLY A 219 4.45 5.37 5.25
N PRO A 220 4.44 6.43 4.41
CA PRO A 220 5.50 6.70 3.47
C PRO A 220 6.85 6.86 4.18
N THR A 221 7.92 6.47 3.51
CA THR A 221 9.28 6.50 4.09
C THR A 221 10.06 7.71 3.59
N PHE A 222 11.16 8.07 4.25
CA PHE A 222 12.06 9.15 3.79
C PHE A 222 12.68 8.91 2.39
N LYS A 223 12.48 7.72 1.80
CA LYS A 223 12.94 7.35 0.47
C LYS A 223 11.91 7.58 -0.62
N ASN A 224 10.63 7.78 -0.27
CA ASN A 224 9.58 8.14 -1.22
C ASN A 224 9.90 9.50 -1.85
N GLU A 225 10.24 9.52 -3.13
CA GLU A 225 10.68 10.74 -3.82
C GLU A 225 9.56 11.77 -3.94
N ILE A 226 8.34 11.32 -4.27
CA ILE A 226 7.18 12.20 -4.40
C ILE A 226 6.84 12.76 -3.02
N TRP A 227 6.62 11.89 -2.04
CA TRP A 227 6.32 12.30 -0.67
C TRP A 227 7.34 13.29 -0.10
N THR A 228 8.64 13.02 -0.28
CA THR A 228 9.72 13.88 0.20
C THR A 228 9.68 15.24 -0.50
N SER A 229 9.50 15.26 -1.82
CA SER A 229 9.39 16.50 -2.60
C SER A 229 8.19 17.34 -2.17
N LEU A 230 7.02 16.72 -1.98
CA LEU A 230 5.81 17.40 -1.52
C LEU A 230 5.97 17.96 -0.11
N THR A 231 6.62 17.21 0.78
CA THR A 231 6.85 17.62 2.17
C THR A 231 7.86 18.77 2.27
N ILE A 232 8.93 18.75 1.47
CA ILE A 232 9.93 19.82 1.42
C ILE A 232 9.32 21.11 0.84
N ASN A 233 8.52 20.98 -0.22
CA ASN A 233 7.90 22.10 -0.93
C ASN A 233 6.48 22.42 -0.43
N ARG A 234 6.15 22.03 0.80
CA ARG A 234 4.85 22.29 1.44
C ARG A 234 4.56 23.78 1.58
N ASP A 235 3.28 24.14 1.54
CA ASP A 235 2.78 25.48 1.76
C ASP A 235 3.17 26.00 3.16
N GLU A 236 3.48 27.29 3.24
CA GLU A 236 3.91 27.95 4.46
C GLU A 236 2.89 27.78 5.59
N GLY A 237 3.36 27.46 6.79
CA GLY A 237 2.52 27.27 7.98
C GLY A 237 1.92 25.86 8.12
N SER A 238 2.14 24.96 7.16
CA SER A 238 1.83 23.53 7.33
C SER A 238 3.01 22.77 7.97
N PRO A 239 2.78 21.92 8.98
CA PRO A 239 3.87 21.19 9.62
C PRO A 239 4.35 20.02 8.76
N GLN A 240 5.61 19.60 8.92
CA GLN A 240 6.22 18.48 8.19
C GLN A 240 5.43 17.17 8.36
N TRP A 241 4.82 16.95 9.53
CA TRP A 241 4.02 15.76 9.80
C TRP A 241 2.60 15.82 9.24
N LEU A 242 2.14 16.99 8.76
CA LEU A 242 0.84 17.15 8.11
C LEU A 242 0.91 18.26 7.04
N PRO A 243 1.71 18.06 5.98
CA PRO A 243 1.96 19.10 5.00
C PRO A 243 0.70 19.41 4.20
N ILE A 244 0.58 20.66 3.75
CA ILE A 244 -0.30 21.04 2.64
C ILE A 244 0.62 21.31 1.47
N TYR A 245 0.33 20.77 0.30
CA TYR A 245 1.09 21.07 -0.91
C TYR A 245 0.14 21.64 -1.95
N ASP A 246 0.48 22.81 -2.49
CA ASP A 246 -0.26 23.48 -3.55
C ASP A 246 -1.76 23.59 -3.23
N LYS A 247 -2.05 24.09 -2.01
CA LYS A 247 -3.41 24.22 -1.47
C LYS A 247 -4.22 22.91 -1.46
N GLY A 248 -3.54 21.77 -1.45
CA GLY A 248 -4.18 20.45 -1.50
C GLY A 248 -4.94 20.19 -2.79
N GLU A 249 -4.51 20.78 -3.92
CA GLU A 249 -5.20 20.70 -5.22
C GLU A 249 -5.41 19.25 -5.67
N ASN A 250 -4.39 18.40 -5.55
CA ASN A 250 -4.50 16.97 -5.92
C ASN A 250 -4.12 16.00 -4.80
N VAL A 251 -3.30 16.42 -3.83
CA VAL A 251 -2.77 15.56 -2.77
C VAL A 251 -3.18 16.06 -1.39
N ARG A 252 -3.61 15.14 -0.51
CA ARG A 252 -3.87 15.43 0.89
C ARG A 252 -3.15 14.46 1.81
N PHE A 253 -2.71 14.99 2.95
CA PHE A 253 -2.04 14.23 4.01
C PHE A 253 -2.99 14.11 5.19
N SER A 254 -3.08 12.92 5.77
CA SER A 254 -4.06 12.62 6.81
C SER A 254 -3.46 11.75 7.91
N ALA A 255 -3.54 12.24 9.14
CA ALA A 255 -3.28 11.45 10.34
C ALA A 255 -4.57 11.01 11.06
N ARG A 256 -5.71 11.61 10.65
CA ARG A 256 -7.07 11.35 11.14
C ARG A 256 -8.07 11.72 10.05
N PRO A 257 -9.29 11.15 10.02
CA PRO A 257 -10.25 11.39 8.93
C PRO A 257 -10.57 12.86 8.69
N GLU A 258 -10.58 13.68 9.74
CA GLU A 258 -10.90 15.12 9.64
C GLU A 258 -9.82 15.89 8.87
N ASN A 259 -8.59 15.37 8.78
CA ASN A 259 -7.51 15.98 8.02
C ASN A 259 -7.75 15.92 6.51
N LEU A 260 -8.56 14.98 6.01
CA LEU A 260 -8.94 14.93 4.59
C LEU A 260 -9.74 16.15 4.15
N GLY A 261 -10.34 16.90 5.07
CA GLY A 261 -11.00 18.17 4.81
C GLY A 261 -10.05 19.35 4.68
N ARG A 262 -8.75 19.19 4.99
CA ARG A 262 -7.75 20.26 5.04
C ARG A 262 -6.86 20.27 3.78
N PRO A 263 -6.64 21.45 3.16
CA PRO A 263 -7.30 22.72 3.43
C PRO A 263 -8.75 22.73 2.91
N ASP A 264 -9.51 23.75 3.31
CA ASP A 264 -10.92 23.94 2.91
C ASP A 264 -11.06 24.36 1.42
N ASP A 265 -9.94 24.45 0.69
CA ASP A 265 -9.89 24.67 -0.75
C ASP A 265 -10.50 23.48 -1.53
N PRO A 266 -10.98 23.71 -2.77
CA PRO A 266 -11.47 22.65 -3.63
C PRO A 266 -10.43 21.56 -3.90
N TRP A 267 -10.85 20.30 -3.84
CA TRP A 267 -9.99 19.15 -4.18
C TRP A 267 -10.25 18.69 -5.61
N GLY A 268 -9.25 18.90 -6.48
CA GLY A 268 -9.22 18.46 -7.87
C GLY A 268 -9.25 16.94 -8.03
N ARG A 269 -9.17 16.51 -9.30
CA ARG A 269 -9.10 15.09 -9.69
C ARG A 269 -8.03 14.93 -10.77
N PRO A 270 -7.28 13.81 -10.78
CA PRO A 270 -7.27 12.70 -9.81
C PRO A 270 -6.77 13.07 -8.41
N ARG A 271 -7.01 12.19 -7.42
CA ARG A 271 -6.75 12.44 -5.99
C ARG A 271 -5.74 11.47 -5.41
N VAL A 272 -4.82 12.00 -4.61
CA VAL A 272 -3.80 11.24 -3.89
C VAL A 272 -3.96 11.49 -2.40
N VAL A 273 -3.93 10.42 -1.59
CA VAL A 273 -3.90 10.53 -0.14
C VAL A 273 -2.66 9.83 0.41
N TYR A 274 -1.97 10.53 1.30
CA TYR A 274 -0.99 9.94 2.21
C TYR A 274 -1.60 9.80 3.60
N LEU A 275 -1.72 8.57 4.08
CA LEU A 275 -1.97 8.29 5.49
C LEU A 275 -0.62 8.28 6.21
N GLN A 276 -0.45 9.15 7.21
CA GLN A 276 0.78 9.23 7.99
C GLN A 276 0.51 9.69 9.42
N HIS A 277 1.09 9.00 10.40
CA HIS A 277 1.01 9.43 11.80
C HIS A 277 2.28 10.18 12.19
N ALA A 278 2.14 11.20 13.04
CA ALA A 278 3.32 11.91 13.55
C ALA A 278 4.15 11.05 14.51
N SER A 279 3.55 10.00 15.08
CA SER A 279 4.24 9.00 15.90
C SER A 279 4.89 7.87 15.09
N ASP A 280 4.74 7.81 13.76
CA ASP A 280 5.27 6.72 12.94
C ASP A 280 6.81 6.76 12.83
N PRO A 281 7.54 5.88 13.54
CA PRO A 281 8.99 5.91 13.50
C PRO A 281 9.54 5.51 12.12
N ILE A 282 8.80 4.77 11.29
CA ILE A 282 9.25 4.36 9.95
C ILE A 282 9.24 5.57 9.00
N SER A 283 8.21 6.41 9.07
CA SER A 283 8.15 7.65 8.28
C SER A 283 9.19 8.67 8.72
N TRP A 284 9.43 8.79 10.02
CA TRP A 284 10.30 9.84 10.58
C TRP A 284 11.77 9.44 10.74
N TRP A 285 12.11 8.16 10.55
CA TRP A 285 13.49 7.71 10.56
C TRP A 285 14.24 8.22 9.33
N ASN A 286 15.35 8.93 9.57
CA ASN A 286 16.25 9.40 8.54
C ASN A 286 17.68 9.46 9.12
N PRO A 287 18.73 9.00 8.40
CA PRO A 287 20.12 9.14 8.83
C PRO A 287 20.52 10.58 9.24
N ASP A 288 19.89 11.60 8.66
CA ASP A 288 20.11 13.00 9.00
C ASP A 288 19.78 13.34 10.46
N LEU A 289 18.97 12.52 11.15
CA LEU A 289 18.71 12.65 12.59
C LEU A 289 19.98 12.60 13.44
N LEU A 290 21.07 12.01 12.93
CA LEU A 290 22.38 12.02 13.58
C LEU A 290 22.95 13.43 13.73
N PHE A 291 22.66 14.32 12.78
CA PHE A 291 23.37 15.59 12.60
C PHE A 291 22.45 16.81 12.60
N ALA A 292 21.16 16.65 12.31
CA ALA A 292 20.21 17.74 12.18
C ALA A 292 18.89 17.45 12.93
N LYS A 293 18.39 18.47 13.64
CA LYS A 293 17.03 18.49 14.18
C LYS A 293 16.03 18.55 13.03
N PRO A 294 15.09 17.60 12.88
CA PRO A 294 14.11 17.62 11.80
C PRO A 294 12.99 18.64 12.08
N ASP A 295 12.27 19.06 11.03
CA ASP A 295 11.22 20.08 11.15
C ASP A 295 10.04 19.59 12.02
N TRP A 296 9.67 18.31 11.97
CA TRP A 296 8.66 17.73 12.86
C TRP A 296 9.01 17.81 14.36
N LEU A 297 10.30 18.03 14.71
CA LEU A 297 10.77 18.36 16.07
C LEU A 297 11.04 19.86 16.29
N ARG A 298 11.03 20.71 15.25
CA ARG A 298 11.11 22.18 15.38
C ARG A 298 9.74 22.84 15.46
N GLU A 299 8.77 22.26 14.78
CA GLU A 299 7.41 22.77 14.61
C GLU A 299 6.45 22.25 15.70
N THR A 300 5.18 22.63 15.59
CA THR A 300 4.10 22.09 16.44
C THR A 300 4.05 20.57 16.32
N ARG A 301 4.10 19.89 17.47
CA ARG A 301 4.03 18.42 17.54
C ARG A 301 2.72 17.90 16.98
N GLY A 302 2.79 16.73 16.36
CA GLY A 302 1.59 16.02 15.92
C GLY A 302 0.80 15.46 17.09
N TYR A 303 -0.42 15.01 16.79
CA TYR A 303 -1.44 14.70 17.79
C TYR A 303 -1.03 13.66 18.83
N ASP A 304 -0.12 12.78 18.44
CA ASP A 304 0.34 11.61 19.18
C ASP A 304 1.85 11.63 19.46
N VAL A 305 2.51 12.78 19.29
CA VAL A 305 3.90 13.00 19.69
C VAL A 305 3.95 13.79 20.99
N SER A 306 4.68 13.28 21.97
CA SER A 306 4.84 13.96 23.27
C SER A 306 5.43 15.36 23.10
N PRO A 307 4.86 16.40 23.75
CA PRO A 307 5.43 17.76 23.73
C PRO A 307 6.80 17.85 24.41
N ARG A 308 7.20 16.81 25.17
CA ARG A 308 8.52 16.73 25.82
C ARG A 308 9.59 16.10 24.94
N MET A 309 9.23 15.61 23.74
CA MET A 309 10.20 15.04 22.82
C MET A 309 11.12 16.13 22.29
N GLU A 310 12.40 15.99 22.60
CA GLU A 310 13.47 16.86 22.15
C GLU A 310 14.42 16.09 21.25
N TRP A 311 14.96 16.81 20.27
CA TRP A 311 16.04 16.26 19.46
C TRP A 311 17.35 16.37 20.23
N ILE A 312 17.98 15.23 20.43
CA ILE A 312 19.32 15.10 20.98
C ILE A 312 20.14 14.36 19.92
N PRO A 313 21.20 14.98 19.36
CA PRO A 313 22.01 14.37 18.30
C PRO A 313 22.45 12.96 18.68
N VAL A 314 22.41 12.03 17.72
CA VAL A 314 22.67 10.59 17.89
C VAL A 314 21.63 9.86 18.77
N VAL A 315 21.24 10.41 19.92
CA VAL A 315 20.26 9.79 20.83
C VAL A 315 18.90 9.65 20.14
N THR A 316 18.40 10.71 19.50
CA THR A 316 17.11 10.64 18.79
C THR A 316 17.17 9.66 17.62
N PHE A 317 18.28 9.60 16.88
CA PHE A 317 18.46 8.59 15.83
C PHE A 317 18.34 7.17 16.39
N LEU A 318 19.01 6.88 17.52
CA LEU A 318 18.94 5.57 18.17
C LEU A 318 17.54 5.27 18.73
N GLN A 319 16.86 6.26 19.30
CA GLN A 319 15.49 6.14 19.79
C GLN A 319 14.51 5.79 18.67
N VAL A 320 14.49 6.58 17.59
CA VAL A 320 13.62 6.32 16.44
C VAL A 320 13.95 4.96 15.81
N SER A 321 15.24 4.58 15.74
CA SER A 321 15.65 3.24 15.26
C SER A 321 15.12 2.10 16.13
N ALA A 322 15.07 2.30 17.46
CA ALA A 322 14.51 1.31 18.37
C ALA A 322 12.98 1.23 18.24
N ASP A 323 12.31 2.37 18.09
CA ASP A 323 10.87 2.46 17.93
C ASP A 323 10.38 1.78 16.63
N MET A 324 11.21 1.77 15.56
CA MET A 324 10.89 1.02 14.33
C MET A 324 10.61 -0.47 14.57
N ALA A 325 11.25 -1.09 15.59
CA ALA A 325 11.07 -2.51 15.88
C ALA A 325 9.71 -2.85 16.49
N VAL A 326 9.02 -1.84 17.04
CA VAL A 326 7.70 -1.97 17.69
C VAL A 326 6.65 -1.08 17.02
N ALA A 327 6.94 -0.60 15.80
CA ALA A 327 6.13 0.40 15.10
C ALA A 327 4.69 -0.05 14.84
N VAL A 328 4.47 -1.36 14.77
CA VAL A 328 3.17 -2.01 14.52
C VAL A 328 2.50 -2.56 15.80
N ASP A 329 3.22 -2.58 16.94
CA ASP A 329 2.69 -3.04 18.24
C ASP A 329 2.10 -1.87 19.04
N VAL A 330 1.18 -1.15 18.40
CA VAL A 330 0.50 0.03 18.94
C VAL A 330 -0.98 0.03 18.54
N PRO A 331 -1.85 0.77 19.26
CA PRO A 331 -3.25 0.90 18.86
C PRO A 331 -3.41 1.55 17.48
N ASP A 332 -4.43 1.13 16.74
CA ASP A 332 -4.78 1.67 15.42
C ASP A 332 -5.00 3.21 15.44
N GLY A 333 -4.47 3.90 14.42
CA GLY A 333 -4.38 5.36 14.35
C GLY A 333 -3.13 5.96 15.01
N HIS A 334 -2.14 5.12 15.32
CA HIS A 334 -0.83 5.49 15.85
C HIS A 334 0.27 4.64 15.22
N GLY A 335 1.52 5.10 15.34
CA GLY A 335 2.68 4.42 14.78
C GLY A 335 2.45 4.06 13.31
N HIS A 336 2.77 2.82 12.96
CA HIS A 336 2.64 2.31 11.61
C HIS A 336 1.35 1.51 11.38
N VAL A 337 0.25 1.84 12.09
CA VAL A 337 -1.04 1.11 12.01
C VAL A 337 -2.15 2.02 11.48
N TYR A 338 -2.56 1.81 10.22
CA TYR A 338 -3.37 2.76 9.43
C TYR A 338 -4.82 2.36 9.15
N VAL A 339 -5.24 1.15 9.54
CA VAL A 339 -6.51 0.51 9.15
C VAL A 339 -7.72 1.43 9.33
N ARG A 340 -7.78 2.15 10.46
CA ARG A 340 -8.91 3.00 10.85
C ARG A 340 -9.35 4.02 9.80
N ASP A 341 -8.39 4.53 9.01
CA ASP A 341 -8.58 5.70 8.15
C ASP A 341 -8.57 5.36 6.65
N VAL A 342 -8.29 4.10 6.30
CA VAL A 342 -8.24 3.60 4.93
C VAL A 342 -9.58 3.79 4.19
N ALA A 343 -10.70 3.44 4.83
CA ALA A 343 -12.03 3.63 4.23
C ALA A 343 -12.33 5.12 3.96
N ASN A 344 -11.89 6.02 4.84
CA ASN A 344 -12.06 7.46 4.66
C ASN A 344 -11.21 7.96 3.49
N ALA A 345 -9.97 7.49 3.38
CA ALA A 345 -9.07 7.85 2.30
C ALA A 345 -9.59 7.40 0.93
N TRP A 346 -9.97 6.13 0.77
CA TRP A 346 -10.52 5.63 -0.49
C TRP A 346 -11.82 6.32 -0.89
N ALA A 347 -12.70 6.60 0.07
CA ALA A 347 -13.95 7.31 -0.19
C ALA A 347 -13.69 8.73 -0.68
N ALA A 348 -12.66 9.39 -0.13
CA ALA A 348 -12.22 10.70 -0.55
C ALA A 348 -11.57 10.69 -1.95
N ILE A 349 -10.79 9.65 -2.28
CA ILE A 349 -10.12 9.50 -3.58
C ILE A 349 -11.13 9.22 -4.70
N LEU A 350 -11.89 8.13 -4.58
CA LEU A 350 -12.62 7.54 -5.70
C LEU A 350 -14.05 8.04 -5.85
N GLN A 351 -14.66 8.48 -4.75
CA GLN A 351 -16.05 8.94 -4.67
C GLN A 351 -17.04 8.11 -5.53
N PRO A 352 -17.13 6.78 -5.33
CA PRO A 352 -17.98 5.94 -6.16
C PRO A 352 -19.46 6.35 -6.05
N PRO A 353 -20.24 6.27 -7.14
CA PRO A 353 -21.66 6.62 -7.11
C PRO A 353 -22.42 5.86 -6.02
N GLY A 354 -23.19 6.57 -5.20
CA GLY A 354 -23.95 5.97 -4.11
C GLY A 354 -23.15 5.61 -2.85
N TRP A 355 -21.84 5.89 -2.81
CA TRP A 355 -21.06 5.81 -1.59
C TRP A 355 -21.29 7.03 -0.69
N THR A 356 -21.53 6.81 0.59
CA THR A 356 -21.86 7.86 1.57
C THR A 356 -20.92 7.82 2.77
N ALA A 357 -20.86 8.92 3.52
CA ALA A 357 -20.12 8.95 4.79
C ALA A 357 -20.62 7.88 5.78
N GLU A 358 -21.92 7.59 5.79
CA GLU A 358 -22.50 6.52 6.61
C GLU A 358 -21.98 5.13 6.20
N LYS A 359 -21.85 4.85 4.90
CA LYS A 359 -21.22 3.60 4.43
C LYS A 359 -19.75 3.52 4.86
N THR A 360 -19.01 4.64 4.79
CA THR A 360 -17.64 4.68 5.32
C THR A 360 -17.60 4.31 6.80
N GLU A 361 -18.44 4.93 7.65
CA GLU A 361 -18.46 4.62 9.09
C GLU A 361 -18.91 3.17 9.38
N LYS A 362 -19.81 2.60 8.57
CA LYS A 362 -20.20 1.19 8.67
C LYS A 362 -19.05 0.24 8.28
N LEU A 363 -18.21 0.62 7.33
CA LEU A 363 -17.11 -0.21 6.82
C LEU A 363 -15.92 -0.26 7.79
N ARG A 364 -15.55 0.87 8.39
CA ARG A 364 -14.37 0.98 9.28
C ARG A 364 -14.21 -0.16 10.30
N PRO A 365 -15.23 -0.56 11.09
CA PRO A 365 -15.06 -1.62 12.08
C PRO A 365 -14.93 -3.04 11.50
N ILE A 366 -15.12 -3.21 10.18
CA ILE A 366 -15.01 -4.50 9.48
C ILE A 366 -13.59 -4.71 8.96
N LEU A 367 -12.86 -3.62 8.71
CA LEU A 367 -11.52 -3.67 8.13
C LEU A 367 -10.48 -4.15 9.13
N ARG A 368 -9.46 -4.83 8.59
CA ARG A 368 -8.32 -5.40 9.32
C ARG A 368 -7.10 -5.42 8.40
N SER A 369 -5.90 -5.36 8.96
CA SER A 369 -4.65 -5.35 8.18
C SER A 369 -4.16 -6.75 7.79
N ASP A 370 -4.47 -7.75 8.62
CA ASP A 370 -4.00 -9.15 8.49
C ASP A 370 -2.47 -9.33 8.43
N GLU A 371 -1.69 -8.37 8.96
CA GLU A 371 -0.20 -8.43 8.95
C GLU A 371 0.38 -9.65 9.67
N ASN A 372 -0.29 -10.12 10.72
CA ASN A 372 0.14 -11.26 11.54
C ASN A 372 -0.65 -12.56 11.25
N SER A 373 -1.43 -12.59 10.15
CA SER A 373 -2.25 -13.76 9.77
C SER A 373 -1.50 -14.73 8.87
#